data_AF-A0A957J4H3-F1
#
_entry.id   AF-A0A957J4H3-F1
#
_cell.length_a   1.000
_cell.length_b   1.000
_cell.length_c   1.000
_cell.angle_alpha   90.00
_cell.angle_beta   90.00
_cell.angle_gamma   90.00
#
_symmetry.space_group_name_H-M   'P 1'
#
loop_
_entity.id
_entity.type
_entity.pdbx_description
1 polymer ?
#
loop_
_entity_poly.entity_id
_entity_poly.type
_entity_poly.pdbx_seq_one_letter_code
_entity_poly.pdbx_strand_id
1 'polypeptide(L)' 'DLKAVKAVAADGYTVNYDLSQIEKPDVLVAYAQADGPLTEEDGAFRMVLPEEEGKLNVRMLVEIQVVQ' A
#
# COMPACT_ATOMS: atom_id res chain seq x y z
N ASP A 1 -19.71 8.38 0.67
CA ASP A 1 -18.38 8.89 1.01
C ASP A 1 -17.42 7.73 1.24
N LEU A 2 -16.17 7.87 0.82
CA LEU A 2 -15.12 6.89 1.13
C LEU A 2 -14.86 6.93 2.64
N LYS A 3 -14.83 5.79 3.33
CA LYS A 3 -14.54 5.76 4.77
C LYS A 3 -13.13 5.26 5.07
N ALA A 4 -12.73 4.20 4.39
CA ALA A 4 -11.42 3.59 4.55
C ALA A 4 -11.03 2.85 3.26
N VAL A 5 -9.76 2.51 3.16
CA VAL A 5 -9.22 1.66 2.11
C VAL A 5 -8.56 0.45 2.73
N LYS A 6 -8.76 -0.73 2.14
CA LYS A 6 -8.10 -1.96 2.55
C LYS A 6 -7.13 -2.42 1.47
N ALA A 7 -5.87 -2.61 1.84
CA ALA A 7 -4.86 -3.26 1.00
C ALA A 7 -4.84 -4.76 1.27
N VAL A 8 -4.72 -5.56 0.21
CA VAL A 8 -4.62 -7.02 0.27
C VAL A 8 -3.35 -7.46 -0.47
N ALA A 9 -2.49 -8.18 0.24
CA ALA A 9 -1.31 -8.83 -0.32
C ALA A 9 -1.64 -10.22 -0.89
N ALA A 10 -0.77 -10.72 -1.76
CA ALA A 10 -0.93 -12.01 -2.43
C ALA A 10 -1.04 -13.21 -1.47
N ASP A 11 -0.46 -13.12 -0.27
CA ASP A 11 -0.53 -14.14 0.78
C ASP A 11 -1.79 -14.04 1.66
N GLY A 12 -2.66 -13.07 1.38
CA GLY A 12 -3.87 -12.79 2.15
C GLY A 12 -3.64 -11.88 3.36
N TYR A 13 -2.43 -11.35 3.58
CA TYR A 13 -2.22 -10.30 4.57
C TYR A 13 -2.99 -9.03 4.18
N THR A 14 -3.61 -8.37 5.15
CA THR A 14 -4.42 -7.18 4.89
C THR A 14 -4.19 -6.08 5.91
N VAL A 15 -4.27 -4.84 5.43
CA VAL A 15 -4.21 -3.62 6.25
C VAL A 15 -5.37 -2.71 5.87
N ASN A 16 -6.04 -2.13 6.87
CA ASN A 16 -6.99 -1.04 6.66
C ASN A 16 -6.28 0.28 6.93
N TYR A 17 -6.55 1.27 6.08
CA TYR A 17 -6.11 2.64 6.23
C TYR A 17 -7.29 3.57 6.33
N ASP A 18 -7.20 4.52 7.26
CA ASP A 18 -8.12 5.63 7.34
C ASP A 18 -7.76 6.69 6.28
N LEU A 19 -8.71 7.57 5.94
CA LEU A 19 -8.50 8.64 4.96
C LEU A 19 -7.28 9.51 5.27
N SER A 20 -7.10 9.86 6.55
CA SER A 20 -5.97 10.70 7.01
C SER A 20 -4.60 10.07 6.76
N GLN A 21 -4.53 8.74 6.59
CA GLN A 21 -3.31 8.04 6.25
C GLN A 21 -3.07 8.02 4.75
N ILE A 22 -4.10 7.91 3.91
CA ILE A 22 -3.94 7.75 2.44
C ILE A 22 -4.05 9.05 1.64
N GLU A 23 -4.62 10.11 2.24
CA GLU A 23 -4.73 11.43 1.61
C GLU A 23 -3.44 12.27 1.77
N LYS A 24 -2.41 11.72 2.43
CA LYS A 24 -1.09 12.36 2.50
C LYS A 24 -0.44 12.34 1.10
N PRO A 25 0.19 13.46 0.66
CA PRO A 25 0.65 13.63 -0.72
C PRO A 25 1.79 12.69 -1.15
N ASP A 26 2.47 12.07 -0.19
CA ASP A 26 3.63 11.20 -0.36
C ASP A 26 3.29 9.71 -0.21
N VAL A 27 2.01 9.38 -0.10
CA VAL A 27 1.52 7.99 -0.06
C VAL A 27 1.29 7.48 -1.47
N LEU A 28 1.85 6.31 -1.77
CA LEU A 28 1.91 5.78 -3.13
C LEU A 28 1.49 4.31 -3.18
N VAL A 29 0.92 3.94 -4.33
CA VAL A 29 1.02 2.58 -4.85
C VAL A 29 2.22 2.57 -5.80
N ALA A 30 3.34 2.04 -5.34
CA ALA A 30 4.57 2.01 -6.11
C ALA A 30 4.63 0.76 -7.00
N TYR A 31 5.19 0.92 -8.20
CA TYR A 31 5.50 -0.18 -9.15
C TYR A 31 7.00 -0.25 -9.49
N ALA A 32 7.78 0.73 -9.04
CA ALA A 32 9.22 0.85 -9.24
C ALA A 32 9.85 1.68 -8.11
N GLN A 33 11.17 1.60 -7.98
CA GLN A 33 12.00 2.52 -7.20
C GLN A 33 12.49 3.66 -8.10
N ALA A 34 13.03 4.72 -7.50
CA ALA A 34 13.56 5.86 -8.28
C ALA A 34 14.75 5.47 -9.18
N ASP A 35 15.50 4.45 -8.78
CA ASP A 35 16.73 3.98 -9.40
C ASP A 35 16.59 2.60 -10.07
N GLY A 36 15.39 2.02 -10.11
CA GLY A 36 15.21 0.70 -10.70
C GLY A 36 13.84 0.05 -10.44
N PRO A 37 13.67 -1.21 -10.83
CA PRO A 37 12.44 -1.96 -10.53
C PRO A 37 12.28 -2.24 -9.03
N LEU A 38 11.07 -2.61 -8.62
CA LEU A 38 10.85 -3.20 -7.30
C LEU A 38 11.60 -4.52 -7.14
N THR A 39 11.89 -4.90 -5.88
CA THR A 39 12.51 -6.18 -5.57
C THR A 39 11.50 -7.32 -5.67
N GLU A 40 11.98 -8.57 -5.74
CA GLU A 40 11.08 -9.73 -5.69
C GLU A 40 10.22 -9.75 -4.42
N GLU A 41 10.75 -9.29 -3.27
CA GLU A 41 10.01 -9.24 -2.01
C GLU A 41 8.86 -8.22 -2.04
N ASP A 42 8.98 -7.17 -2.84
CA ASP A 42 7.96 -6.14 -2.98
C ASP A 42 6.81 -6.58 -3.90
N GLY A 43 7.08 -7.51 -4.82
CA GLY A 43 6.16 -7.91 -5.87
C GLY A 43 5.99 -6.84 -6.96
N ALA A 44 4.91 -6.96 -7.73
CA ALA A 44 4.62 -6.03 -8.82
C ALA A 44 4.19 -4.64 -8.31
N PHE A 45 3.51 -4.59 -7.17
CA PHE A 45 3.03 -3.37 -6.54
C PHE A 45 3.20 -3.44 -5.03
N ARG A 46 3.41 -2.29 -4.40
CA ARG A 46 3.39 -2.15 -2.94
C ARG A 46 2.77 -0.82 -2.50
N MET A 47 2.23 -0.82 -1.28
CA MET A 47 1.94 0.42 -0.58
C MET A 47 3.22 1.03 -0.04
N VAL A 48 3.35 2.35 -0.17
CA VAL A 48 4.40 3.17 0.44
C VAL A 48 3.71 4.27 1.24
N LEU A 49 3.84 4.20 2.56
CA LEU A 49 3.38 5.21 3.51
C LEU A 49 4.62 5.71 4.27
N PRO A 50 5.21 6.85 3.89
CA PRO A 50 6.37 7.41 4.57
C PRO A 50 6.11 7.65 6.06
N GLU A 51 7.14 7.48 6.89
CA GLU A 51 7.12 7.68 8.35
C GLU A 51 6.18 6.77 9.16
N GLU A 52 5.38 5.93 8.49
CA GLU A 52 4.51 4.94 9.13
C GLU A 52 5.25 3.62 9.43
N GLU A 53 4.69 2.82 10.33
CA GLU A 53 5.25 1.51 10.66
C GLU A 53 5.35 0.59 9.43
N GLY A 54 6.39 -0.24 9.37
CA GLY A 54 6.63 -1.14 8.23
C GLY A 54 5.46 -2.08 7.91
N LYS A 55 4.67 -2.49 8.91
CA LYS A 55 3.47 -3.32 8.71
C LYS A 55 2.40 -2.64 7.85
N LEU A 56 2.39 -1.30 7.81
CA LEU A 56 1.48 -0.50 6.99
C LEU A 56 1.97 -0.38 5.54
N ASN A 57 3.21 -0.76 5.24
CA ASN A 57 3.80 -0.68 3.90
C ASN A 57 3.67 -2.05 3.18
N VAL A 58 2.43 -2.43 2.88
CA VAL A 58 2.03 -3.72 2.31
C VAL A 58 2.77 -4.01 1.00
N ARG A 59 3.58 -5.07 1.01
CA ARG A 59 4.23 -5.64 -0.19
C ARG A 59 3.32 -6.64 -0.88
N MET A 60 3.68 -7.06 -2.08
CA MET A 60 2.94 -8.05 -2.87
C MET A 60 1.47 -7.66 -3.05
N LEU A 61 1.21 -6.37 -3.21
CA LEU A 61 -0.15 -5.83 -3.27
C LEU A 61 -0.86 -6.35 -4.53
N VAL A 62 -2.02 -6.98 -4.35
CA VAL A 62 -2.84 -7.53 -5.43
C VAL A 62 -4.21 -6.87 -5.53
N GLU A 63 -4.68 -6.24 -4.46
CA GLU A 63 -6.01 -5.62 -4.45
C GLU A 63 -6.06 -4.40 -3.50
N ILE A 64 -6.82 -3.39 -3.92
CA ILE A 64 -7.24 -2.25 -3.12
C ILE A 64 -8.77 -2.25 -3.08
N GLN A 65 -9.33 -2.35 -1.88
CA GLN A 65 -10.76 -2.35 -1.64
C GLN A 65 -11.20 -1.04 -1.02
N VAL A 66 -12.23 -0.42 -1.59
CA VAL A 66 -12.93 0.72 -1.00
C VAL A 66 -13.90 0.20 0.07
N VAL A 67 -13.77 0.69 1.29
CA VAL A 67 -14.70 0.41 2.40
C VAL A 67 -15.63 1.60 2.57
N GLN A 68 -16.94 1.35 2.48
CA GLN A 68 -18.00 2.36 2.53
C GLN A 68 -18.68 2.50 3.89
#